data_AF-A0A962FXZ8-F1
#
_entry.id   AF-A0A962FXZ8-F1
#
_cell.length_a   1.000
_cell.length_b   1.000
_cell.length_c   1.000
_cell.angle_alpha   90.00
_cell.angle_beta   90.00
_cell.angle_gamma   90.00
#
_symmetry.space_group_name_H-M   'P 1'
#
loop_
_entity.id
_entity.type
_entity.pdbx_description
1 polymer ?
#
loop_
_entity_poly.entity_id
_entity_poly.type
_entity_poly.pdbx_seq_one_letter_code
_entity_poly.pdbx_strand_id
1 'polypeptide(L)'
;MLLVLALAGCSGDRTSSGNEATHASGGSPDEHANEKAAGHNDEHGDDEQAPVVVLMDAASLEAAGIRLQTLTQSSPDEQLRAPGEVLDNAYGTTLITPRVDALVVSRHVRLGDEVEQGARLVTLTSVDISDAQAELRIAEQEWQRVSEL
;
A
#
# COMPACT_ATOMS: atom_id res chain seq x y z
N MET A 1 -28.85 19.20 10.01
CA MET A 1 -29.40 17.83 10.14
C MET A 1 -28.40 16.89 9.47
N LEU A 2 -27.39 16.49 10.24
CA LEU A 2 -26.24 15.71 9.78
C LEU A 2 -26.59 14.22 9.88
N LEU A 3 -26.73 13.53 8.75
CA LEU A 3 -27.01 12.09 8.70
C LEU A 3 -25.69 11.36 8.44
N VAL A 4 -25.15 10.70 9.46
CA VAL A 4 -23.97 9.84 9.36
C VAL A 4 -24.45 8.41 9.09
N LEU A 5 -24.05 7.84 7.96
CA LEU A 5 -24.34 6.46 7.56
C LEU A 5 -23.08 5.62 7.72
N ALA A 6 -23.06 4.74 8.72
CA ALA A 6 -21.97 3.79 8.93
C ALA A 6 -22.32 2.45 8.27
N LEU A 7 -21.57 2.04 7.24
CA LEU A 7 -21.60 0.68 6.72
C LEU A 7 -20.50 -0.13 7.43
N ALA A 8 -20.91 -1.13 8.20
CA ALA A 8 -20.04 -2.18 8.72
C ALA A 8 -20.02 -3.34 7.72
N GLY A 9 -18.87 -3.62 7.12
CA GLY A 9 -18.62 -4.82 6.32
C GLY A 9 -17.59 -5.69 7.02
N CYS A 10 -18.00 -6.87 7.51
CA CYS A 10 -17.10 -7.94 7.92
C CYS A 10 -16.89 -8.88 6.74
N SER A 11 -15.64 -9.19 6.40
CA SER A 11 -15.30 -10.30 5.51
C SER A 11 -14.24 -11.16 6.18
N GLY A 12 -14.42 -12.48 6.04
CA GLY A 12 -13.98 -13.49 6.98
C GLY A 12 -12.53 -13.92 6.86
N ASP A 13 -12.04 -14.41 7.99
CA ASP A 13 -10.71 -14.97 8.18
C ASP A 13 -10.67 -16.44 7.73
N ARG A 14 -9.62 -16.85 7.01
CA ARG A 14 -9.34 -18.24 6.63
C ARG A 14 -8.01 -18.67 7.23
N THR A 15 -8.08 -19.45 8.30
CA THR A 15 -6.96 -20.22 8.83
C THR A 15 -6.74 -21.51 8.04
N SER A 16 -5.49 -21.78 7.64
CA SER A 16 -5.04 -23.11 7.19
C SER A 16 -3.85 -23.57 8.03
N SER A 17 -4.01 -24.76 8.63
CA SER A 17 -3.02 -25.54 9.36
C SER A 17 -1.91 -26.10 8.47
N GLY A 18 -0.71 -26.28 9.02
CA GLY A 18 0.34 -27.14 8.47
C GLY A 18 1.29 -27.58 9.58
N ASN A 19 1.42 -28.90 9.76
CA ASN A 19 2.07 -29.58 10.87
C ASN A 19 3.37 -30.29 10.40
N GLU A 20 4.20 -30.70 11.37
CA GLU A 20 5.19 -31.81 11.38
C GLU A 20 6.70 -31.56 11.10
N ALA A 21 7.45 -31.64 12.21
CA ALA A 21 8.53 -32.58 12.58
C ALA A 21 9.77 -32.81 11.69
N THR A 22 10.95 -32.88 12.34
CA THR A 22 11.90 -34.03 12.25
C THR A 22 13.06 -33.91 13.25
N HIS A 23 13.42 -35.06 13.85
CA HIS A 23 14.52 -35.29 14.79
C HIS A 23 15.85 -35.62 14.07
N ALA A 24 17.01 -35.41 14.73
CA ALA A 24 18.20 -36.24 14.52
C ALA A 24 19.15 -36.22 15.75
N SER A 25 19.71 -37.39 16.02
CA SER A 25 20.48 -37.86 17.18
C SER A 25 22.00 -37.68 17.02
N GLY A 26 22.75 -37.72 18.13
CA GLY A 26 24.18 -38.07 18.13
C GLY A 26 24.84 -37.95 19.51
N GLY A 27 25.23 -39.07 20.12
CA GLY A 27 25.93 -39.13 21.42
C GLY A 27 27.34 -39.71 21.34
N SER A 28 28.12 -39.53 22.41
CA SER A 28 29.08 -40.51 22.99
C SER A 28 29.88 -39.87 24.17
N PRO A 29 30.47 -40.69 25.06
CA PRO A 29 30.58 -40.42 26.51
C PRO A 29 32.02 -40.16 26.98
N ASP A 30 32.19 -39.59 28.19
CA ASP A 30 33.45 -39.68 28.93
C ASP A 30 33.21 -39.87 30.44
N GLU A 31 34.01 -40.77 31.00
CA GLU A 31 33.96 -41.38 32.32
C GLU A 31 34.67 -40.52 33.38
N HIS A 32 34.13 -40.41 34.60
CA HIS A 32 34.94 -40.26 35.82
C HIS A 32 34.20 -40.80 37.05
N ALA A 33 34.83 -41.77 37.72
CA ALA A 33 34.47 -42.25 39.05
C ALA A 33 35.23 -41.46 40.12
N ASN A 34 34.58 -41.04 41.21
CA ASN A 34 34.77 -41.66 42.54
C ASN A 34 33.88 -41.05 43.66
N GLU A 35 33.17 -41.96 44.35
CA GLU A 35 32.74 -42.06 45.76
C GLU A 35 32.16 -40.89 46.62
N LYS A 36 30.88 -41.10 46.95
CA LYS A 36 30.17 -41.07 48.27
C LYS A 36 30.11 -39.79 49.12
N ALA A 37 28.87 -39.29 49.30
CA ALA A 37 28.13 -39.42 50.58
C ALA A 37 26.65 -38.96 50.48
N ALA A 38 25.78 -39.76 51.08
CA ALA A 38 24.52 -39.39 51.74
C ALA A 38 23.32 -38.86 50.90
N GLY A 39 22.56 -39.82 50.36
CA GLY A 39 21.15 -40.02 50.73
C GLY A 39 20.12 -38.97 50.36
N HIS A 40 19.42 -39.18 49.25
CA HIS A 40 17.96 -39.14 49.25
C HIS A 40 17.40 -40.07 48.18
N ASN A 41 16.24 -40.63 48.48
CA ASN A 41 15.52 -41.66 47.74
C ASN A 41 14.96 -41.08 46.43
N ASP A 42 15.47 -41.53 45.28
CA ASP A 42 14.86 -41.26 43.97
C ASP A 42 13.76 -42.29 43.71
N GLU A 43 12.52 -41.93 44.07
CA GLU A 43 11.32 -42.56 43.51
C GLU A 43 10.96 -41.82 42.22
N HIS A 44 11.31 -42.42 41.09
CA HIS A 44 10.78 -42.05 39.77
C HIS A 44 9.27 -42.31 39.73
N GLY A 45 8.49 -41.24 39.84
CA GLY A 45 7.05 -41.22 39.58
C GLY A 45 6.74 -40.20 38.50
N ASP A 46 6.41 -40.72 37.32
CA ASP A 46 5.59 -40.14 36.24
C ASP A 46 5.53 -38.60 36.15
N ASP A 47 6.26 -38.07 35.16
CA ASP A 47 6.31 -36.65 34.79
C ASP A 47 4.96 -36.13 34.25
N GLU A 48 4.00 -35.91 35.15
CA GLU A 48 2.96 -34.90 34.96
C GLU A 48 3.45 -33.61 35.62
N GLN A 49 4.12 -32.75 34.85
CA GLN A 49 4.61 -31.45 35.31
C GLN A 49 3.43 -30.56 35.73
N ALA A 50 3.04 -30.68 36.99
CA ALA A 50 2.15 -29.73 37.65
C ALA A 50 2.78 -28.32 37.56
N PRO A 51 1.97 -27.26 37.42
CA PRO A 51 2.49 -25.91 37.35
C PRO A 51 3.33 -25.63 38.60
N VAL A 52 4.56 -25.17 38.41
CA VAL A 52 5.43 -24.72 39.50
C VAL A 52 4.81 -23.45 40.09
N VAL A 53 4.11 -23.58 41.20
CA VAL A 53 3.50 -22.45 41.92
C VAL A 53 4.50 -21.95 42.98
N VAL A 54 4.87 -20.67 42.91
CA VAL A 54 5.68 -20.00 43.93
C VAL A 54 4.75 -19.26 44.89
N LEU A 55 4.83 -19.60 46.18
CA LEU A 55 4.09 -18.96 47.24
C LEU A 55 4.86 -17.74 47.78
N MET A 56 4.21 -16.58 47.84
CA MET A 56 4.75 -15.35 48.42
C MET A 56 3.76 -14.75 49.40
N ASP A 57 4.25 -14.22 50.52
CA ASP A 57 3.44 -13.47 51.47
C ASP A 57 3.38 -11.97 51.12
N ALA A 58 2.50 -11.23 51.81
CA ALA A 58 2.28 -9.81 51.55
C ALA A 58 3.55 -8.95 51.79
N ALA A 59 4.36 -9.28 52.79
CA ALA A 59 5.59 -8.55 53.09
C ALA A 59 6.66 -8.79 52.01
N SER A 60 6.70 -10.00 51.45
CA SER A 60 7.59 -10.39 50.36
C SER A 60 7.16 -9.75 49.04
N LEU A 61 5.85 -9.68 48.77
CA LEU A 61 5.30 -8.95 47.62
C LEU A 61 5.62 -7.45 47.70
N GLU A 62 5.47 -6.85 48.89
CA GLU A 62 5.76 -5.44 49.15
C GLU A 62 7.26 -5.12 49.07
N ALA A 63 8.12 -5.92 49.72
CA ALA A 63 9.57 -5.77 49.66
C ALA A 63 10.13 -5.96 48.25
N ALA A 64 9.50 -6.82 47.44
CA ALA A 64 9.83 -7.02 46.04
C ALA A 64 9.22 -5.97 45.10
N GLY A 65 8.31 -5.11 45.58
CA GLY A 65 7.68 -4.05 44.78
C GLY A 65 6.74 -4.57 43.68
N ILE A 66 6.13 -5.76 43.86
CA ILE A 66 5.30 -6.40 42.85
C ILE A 66 3.97 -5.66 42.70
N ARG A 67 3.61 -5.32 41.46
CA ARG A 67 2.33 -4.67 41.12
C ARG A 67 1.44 -5.63 40.34
N LEU A 68 0.19 -5.72 40.77
CA LEU A 68 -0.85 -6.51 40.12
C LEU A 68 -1.74 -5.60 39.29
N GLN A 69 -2.01 -5.98 38.04
CA GLN A 69 -2.98 -5.33 37.18
C GLN A 69 -3.86 -6.40 36.52
N THR A 70 -5.17 -6.20 36.56
CA THR A 70 -6.12 -7.09 35.87
C THR A 70 -5.94 -6.95 34.37
N LEU A 71 -5.72 -8.07 33.69
CA LEU A 71 -5.68 -8.11 32.23
C LEU A 71 -7.08 -7.83 31.67
N THR A 72 -7.17 -6.85 30.78
CA THR A 72 -8.37 -6.55 30.01
C THR A 72 -8.06 -6.76 28.54
N GLN A 73 -9.02 -7.28 27.78
CA GLN A 73 -8.89 -7.39 26.33
C GLN A 73 -8.74 -5.98 25.72
N SER A 74 -7.72 -5.79 24.90
CA SER A 74 -7.50 -4.56 24.13
C SER A 74 -6.98 -4.89 22.75
N SER A 75 -7.47 -4.21 21.72
CA SER A 75 -6.81 -4.17 20.42
C SER A 75 -5.70 -3.12 20.46
N PRO A 76 -4.44 -3.48 20.19
CA PRO A 76 -3.38 -2.49 20.07
C PRO A 76 -3.68 -1.55 18.90
N ASP A 77 -3.58 -0.24 19.15
CA ASP A 77 -3.67 0.78 18.10
C ASP A 77 -2.28 0.93 17.49
N GLU A 78 -2.05 0.29 16.34
CA GLU A 78 -0.79 0.41 15.61
C GLU A 78 -0.86 1.59 14.64
N GLN A 79 -0.06 2.63 14.92
CA GLN A 79 0.03 3.79 14.04
C GLN A 79 1.14 3.59 13.01
N LEU A 80 0.74 3.32 11.77
CA LEU A 80 1.66 3.32 10.63
C LEU A 80 1.78 4.72 10.02
N ARG A 81 3.00 5.27 9.99
CA ARG A 81 3.30 6.50 9.25
C ARG A 81 3.97 6.16 7.93
N ALA A 82 3.32 6.50 6.83
CA ALA A 82 3.87 6.34 5.48
C ALA A 82 3.91 7.70 4.77
N PRO A 83 5.03 8.09 4.14
CA PRO A 83 5.08 9.26 3.28
C PRO A 83 4.24 9.03 2.01
N GLY A 84 3.72 10.11 1.45
CA GLY A 84 3.01 10.10 0.17
C GLY A 84 3.56 11.16 -0.78
N GLU A 85 3.43 10.91 -2.07
CA GLU A 85 3.77 11.86 -3.13
C GLU A 85 2.50 12.44 -3.74
N VAL A 86 2.55 13.72 -4.11
CA VAL A 86 1.50 14.36 -4.91
C VAL A 86 1.82 14.11 -6.38
N LEU A 87 0.96 13.35 -7.05
CA LEU A 87 1.06 13.06 -8.47
C LEU A 87 0.03 13.86 -9.26
N ASP A 88 0.32 14.10 -10.52
CA ASP A 88 -0.65 14.68 -11.45
C ASP A 88 -1.88 13.78 -11.57
N ASN A 89 -3.05 14.42 -11.68
CA ASN A 89 -4.28 13.69 -11.95
C ASN A 89 -4.25 13.13 -13.37
N ALA A 90 -3.99 11.83 -13.53
CA ALA A 90 -3.94 11.16 -14.82
C ALA A 90 -5.24 11.32 -15.65
N TYR A 91 -6.39 11.54 -15.00
CA TYR A 91 -7.67 11.80 -15.68
C TYR A 91 -7.89 13.28 -16.04
N GLY A 92 -7.09 14.19 -15.47
CA GLY A 92 -7.11 15.63 -15.75
C GLY A 92 -6.04 16.07 -16.74
N THR A 93 -5.11 15.19 -17.13
CA THR A 93 -4.01 15.50 -18.05
C THR A 93 -4.39 15.11 -19.48
N THR A 94 -4.13 16.00 -20.43
CA THR A 94 -4.35 15.76 -21.87
C THR A 94 -3.12 16.14 -22.68
N LEU A 95 -2.70 15.24 -23.57
CA LEU A 95 -1.71 15.54 -24.60
C LEU A 95 -2.42 16.02 -25.88
N ILE A 96 -2.06 17.21 -26.34
CA ILE A 96 -2.66 17.81 -27.53
C ILE A 96 -1.71 17.63 -28.71
N THR A 97 -2.21 16.97 -29.76
CA THR A 97 -1.48 16.78 -31.02
C THR A 97 -2.27 17.40 -32.18
N PRO A 98 -1.62 18.13 -33.10
CA PRO A 98 -2.27 18.56 -34.34
C PRO A 98 -2.83 17.38 -35.13
N ARG A 99 -3.95 17.59 -35.83
CA ARG A 99 -4.59 16.54 -36.65
C ARG A 99 -3.99 16.41 -38.06
N VAL A 100 -3.22 17.40 -38.47
CA VAL A 100 -2.62 17.52 -39.80
C VAL A 100 -1.19 18.01 -39.66
N ASP A 101 -0.37 17.72 -40.66
CA ASP A 101 1.01 18.20 -40.70
C ASP A 101 1.03 19.72 -40.78
N ALA A 102 1.82 20.33 -39.89
CA ALA A 102 1.86 21.77 -39.72
C ALA A 102 3.20 22.24 -39.17
N LEU A 103 3.57 23.48 -39.53
CA LEU A 103 4.73 24.19 -39.02
C LEU A 103 4.34 25.13 -37.88
N VAL A 104 5.20 25.23 -36.86
CA VAL A 104 5.01 26.15 -35.73
C VAL A 104 5.44 27.56 -36.12
N VAL A 105 4.50 28.51 -36.07
CA VAL A 105 4.73 29.93 -36.33
C VAL A 105 5.07 30.66 -35.04
N SER A 106 4.31 30.41 -33.97
CA SER A 106 4.58 31.00 -32.67
C SER A 106 4.08 30.12 -31.52
N ARG A 107 4.76 30.22 -30.38
CA ARG A 107 4.39 29.58 -29.12
C ARG A 107 3.93 30.66 -28.15
N HIS A 108 2.74 30.51 -27.61
CA HIS A 108 2.13 31.50 -26.71
C HIS A 108 2.35 31.17 -25.23
N VAL A 109 2.66 29.91 -24.93
CA VAL A 109 2.87 29.41 -23.57
C VAL A 109 4.15 28.60 -23.46
N ARG A 110 4.68 28.52 -22.24
CA ARG A 110 5.87 27.76 -21.86
C ARG A 110 5.52 26.71 -20.81
N LEU A 111 6.44 25.77 -20.61
CA LEU A 111 6.28 24.74 -19.59
C LEU A 111 6.24 25.39 -18.20
N GLY A 112 5.23 25.04 -17.42
CA GLY A 112 5.00 25.61 -16.08
C GLY A 112 4.05 26.81 -16.06
N ASP A 113 3.65 27.35 -17.22
CA ASP A 113 2.62 28.39 -17.27
C ASP A 113 1.24 27.79 -16.93
N GLU A 114 0.46 28.51 -16.13
CA GLU A 114 -0.93 28.18 -15.87
C GLU A 114 -1.81 28.62 -17.06
N VAL A 115 -2.74 27.75 -17.48
CA VAL A 115 -3.60 28.01 -18.64
C VAL A 115 -5.04 27.62 -18.33
N GLU A 116 -5.98 28.39 -18.87
CA GLU A 116 -7.40 28.10 -18.79
C GLU A 116 -7.91 27.40 -20.05
N GLN A 117 -9.11 26.80 -19.97
CA GLN A 117 -9.75 26.19 -21.13
C GLN A 117 -9.97 27.23 -22.24
N GLY A 118 -9.55 26.87 -23.46
CA GLY A 118 -9.64 27.75 -24.62
C GLY A 118 -8.48 28.72 -24.78
N ALA A 119 -7.50 28.73 -23.87
CA ALA A 119 -6.28 29.50 -24.03
C ALA A 119 -5.53 29.08 -25.32
N ARG A 120 -5.02 30.08 -26.04
CA ARG A 120 -4.24 29.84 -27.27
C ARG A 120 -2.84 29.37 -26.88
N LEU A 121 -2.49 28.13 -27.23
CA LEU A 121 -1.19 27.54 -26.86
C LEU A 121 -0.11 27.76 -27.93
N VAL A 122 -0.47 27.56 -29.19
CA VAL A 122 0.44 27.60 -30.34
C VAL A 122 -0.27 28.17 -31.57
N THR A 123 0.48 28.72 -32.51
CA THR A 123 0.01 29.06 -33.85
C THR A 123 0.72 28.23 -34.87
N LEU A 124 -0.07 27.56 -35.70
CA LEU A 124 0.39 26.61 -36.69
C LEU A 124 -0.01 27.07 -38.10
N THR A 125 0.78 26.70 -39.09
CA THR A 125 0.44 26.84 -40.52
C THR A 125 0.59 25.49 -41.21
N SER A 126 -0.30 25.16 -42.14
CA SER A 126 -0.31 23.88 -42.85
C SER A 126 -0.51 24.12 -44.34
N VAL A 127 0.34 23.47 -45.15
CA VAL A 127 0.25 23.53 -46.61
C VAL A 127 -0.99 22.79 -47.08
N ASP A 128 -1.20 21.55 -46.60
CA ASP A 128 -2.34 20.71 -46.98
C ASP A 128 -3.69 21.40 -46.74
N ILE A 129 -3.86 22.10 -45.61
CA ILE A 129 -5.09 22.87 -45.34
C ILE A 129 -5.23 24.06 -46.29
N SER A 130 -4.12 24.70 -46.65
CA SER A 130 -4.13 25.85 -47.56
C SER A 130 -4.54 25.42 -48.98
N ASP A 131 -4.02 24.29 -49.45
CA ASP A 131 -4.35 23.71 -50.75
C ASP A 131 -5.81 23.22 -50.80
N ALA A 132 -6.26 22.49 -49.78
CA ALA A 132 -7.65 22.04 -49.67
C ALA A 132 -8.64 23.22 -49.66
N GLN A 133 -8.30 24.34 -49.02
CA GLN A 133 -9.11 25.55 -49.06
C GLN A 133 -9.10 26.23 -50.42
N ALA A 134 -7.99 26.19 -51.16
CA ALA A 134 -7.91 26.73 -52.51
C ALA A 134 -8.82 25.92 -53.47
N GLU A 135 -8.75 24.60 -53.42
CA GLU A 135 -9.59 23.70 -54.20
C GLU A 135 -11.08 23.90 -53.88
N LEU A 136 -11.44 23.99 -52.59
CA LEU A 136 -12.82 24.28 -52.18
C LEU A 136 -13.33 25.59 -52.79
N ARG A 137 -12.54 26.67 -52.75
CA ARG A 137 -12.92 27.97 -53.32
C ARG A 137 -13.16 27.89 -54.83
N ILE A 138 -12.32 27.14 -55.56
CA ILE A 138 -12.49 26.95 -57.01
C ILE A 138 -13.81 26.21 -57.29
N ALA A 139 -14.06 25.11 -56.59
CA ALA A 139 -15.28 24.32 -56.75
C ALA A 139 -16.55 25.12 -56.41
N GLU A 140 -16.52 25.94 -55.35
CA GLU A 140 -17.63 26.82 -54.98
C GLU A 140 -17.92 27.87 -56.06
N GLN A 141 -16.87 28.48 -56.63
CA GLN A 141 -17.02 29.46 -57.73
C GLN A 141 -17.61 28.81 -58.99
N GLU A 142 -17.15 27.61 -59.34
CA GLU A 142 -17.68 26.87 -60.48
C GLU A 142 -19.15 26.47 -60.26
N TRP A 143 -19.50 26.02 -59.06
CA TRP A 143 -20.87 25.69 -58.70
C TRP A 143 -21.79 26.91 -58.78
N GLN A 144 -21.38 28.05 -58.21
CA GLN A 144 -22.13 29.31 -58.29
C GLN A 144 -22.38 29.69 -59.76
N ARG A 145 -21.33 29.66 -60.59
CA ARG A 145 -21.43 29.98 -62.02
C ARG A 145 -22.43 29.08 -62.75
N VAL A 146 -22.48 27.79 -62.42
CA VAL A 146 -23.42 26.84 -63.04
C VAL A 146 -24.83 26.99 -62.50
N SER A 147 -24.98 27.36 -61.22
CA SER A 147 -26.30 27.54 -60.59
C SER A 147 -27.05 28.80 -61.05
N GLU A 148 -26.33 29.77 -61.60
CA GLU A 148 -26.90 31.02 -62.15
C GLU A 148 -27.31 30.90 -63.63
N LEU A 149 -27.06 29.75 -64.27
CA LEU A 149 -27.48 29.43 -65.64
C LEU A 149 -28.83 28.70 -65.67
#